data_AF-A0A0J8GBM4-F1
#
_entry.id   AF-A0A0J8GBM4-F1
#
_cell.length_a   1.000
_cell.length_b   1.000
_cell.length_c   1.000
_cell.angle_alpha   90.00
_cell.angle_beta   90.00
_cell.angle_gamma   90.00
#
_symmetry.space_group_name_H-M   'P 1'
#
loop_
_entity.id
_entity.type
_entity.pdbx_description
1 polymer ?
#
loop_
_entity_poly.entity_id
_entity_poly.type
_entity_poly.pdbx_seq_one_letter_code
_entity_poly.pdbx_strand_id
1 'polypeptide(L)'
;MFRKLIMVSLSVLLLSSSFVLSSSISANAQSTNQELKPQPRTLILTASGDLDGTFVPYYEKADIPGLETGYIDLHYHSFNTGFVDGDHAYLTIELPREFSTLAKQASFKENISGTMQRKGLLGDRTFTITQDDLTVSGTRIAVKIPRELWIISGEIMADISINYGNVQKNYPIRLVQNNSEGFLFKSALRRSMAPWDPIQYPLIGTNSDTWQSPYTTAYWE
;
A
#
# COMPACT_ATOMS: atom_id res chain seq x y z
N MET A 1 63.81 26.61 13.42
CA MET A 1 62.38 26.36 13.72
C MET A 1 61.67 26.06 12.40
N PHE A 2 61.31 24.80 12.17
CA PHE A 2 60.59 24.32 10.98
C PHE A 2 59.07 24.42 11.21
N ARG A 3 58.32 25.04 10.28
CA ARG A 3 56.86 24.81 10.07
C ARG A 3 56.56 25.04 8.57
N LYS A 4 56.61 23.98 7.77
CA LYS A 4 55.49 23.12 7.31
C LYS A 4 54.55 23.80 6.30
N LEU A 5 54.78 23.47 5.03
CA LEU A 5 53.84 23.53 3.91
C LEU A 5 52.63 22.61 4.15
N ILE A 6 51.46 23.01 3.66
CA ILE A 6 50.49 22.12 3.01
C ILE A 6 49.91 22.88 1.81
N MET A 7 50.29 22.44 0.59
CA MET A 7 49.72 22.88 -0.67
C MET A 7 48.65 21.85 -1.08
N VAL A 8 47.44 22.30 -1.38
CA VAL A 8 46.34 21.48 -1.88
C VAL A 8 46.48 21.38 -3.41
N SER A 9 46.83 20.20 -3.93
CA SER A 9 46.91 19.95 -5.37
C SER A 9 45.56 19.43 -5.89
N LEU A 10 44.93 20.25 -6.73
CA LEU A 10 43.71 19.94 -7.48
C LEU A 10 44.10 19.23 -8.79
N SER A 11 43.86 17.92 -8.86
CA SER A 11 44.15 17.11 -10.05
C SER A 11 43.02 17.23 -11.07
N VAL A 12 43.21 18.07 -12.09
CA VAL A 12 42.38 18.10 -13.30
C VAL A 12 42.90 17.03 -14.26
N LEU A 13 42.10 15.98 -14.50
CA LEU A 13 42.39 14.99 -15.53
C LEU A 13 41.95 15.55 -16.90
N LEU A 14 42.95 15.95 -17.70
CA LEU A 14 42.83 16.12 -19.14
C LEU A 14 43.06 14.76 -19.82
N LEU A 15 42.04 14.21 -20.47
CA LEU A 15 42.24 13.22 -21.54
C LEU A 15 41.82 13.81 -22.88
N SER A 16 42.83 14.18 -23.64
CA SER A 16 42.81 14.39 -25.08
C SER A 16 42.76 13.04 -25.81
N SER A 17 41.86 12.92 -26.79
CA SER A 17 42.05 11.99 -27.91
C SER A 17 41.42 12.57 -29.17
N SER A 18 42.29 12.87 -30.12
CA SER A 18 42.02 13.43 -31.44
C SER A 18 41.37 12.41 -32.35
N PHE A 19 40.32 12.75 -33.12
CA PHE A 19 40.04 12.12 -34.42
C PHE A 19 39.32 13.08 -35.39
N VAL A 20 40.08 13.46 -36.43
CA VAL A 20 39.73 13.59 -37.88
C VAL A 20 38.54 14.48 -38.30
N LEU A 21 38.89 15.59 -38.97
CA LEU A 21 38.02 16.24 -39.96
C LEU A 21 37.78 15.28 -41.14
N SER A 22 36.52 14.94 -41.39
CA SER A 22 36.04 14.58 -42.73
C SER A 22 34.76 15.35 -42.99
N SER A 23 34.81 16.26 -43.97
CA SER A 23 33.63 16.87 -44.54
C SER A 23 33.07 15.91 -45.59
N SER A 24 31.78 15.62 -45.52
CA SER A 24 30.79 15.97 -46.56
C SER A 24 29.56 15.05 -46.54
N ILE A 25 28.45 15.66 -46.96
CA ILE A 25 27.20 15.09 -47.49
C ILE A 25 26.11 14.74 -46.45
N SER A 26 25.04 15.54 -46.56
CA SER A 26 23.74 15.41 -45.92
C SER A 26 23.19 13.97 -45.96
N ALA A 27 22.92 13.43 -44.79
CA ALA A 27 22.03 12.30 -44.61
C ALA A 27 21.00 12.68 -43.54
N ASN A 28 19.75 12.62 -43.96
CA ASN A 28 18.51 12.80 -43.23
C ASN A 28 18.64 12.47 -41.72
N ALA A 29 18.67 13.50 -40.87
CA ALA A 29 18.55 13.33 -39.43
C ALA A 29 17.09 12.98 -39.12
N GLN A 30 16.78 11.70 -39.28
CA GLN A 30 15.65 11.06 -38.63
C GLN A 30 15.80 11.39 -37.15
N SER A 31 14.87 12.20 -36.63
CA SER A 31 14.76 12.50 -35.21
C SER A 31 14.62 11.17 -34.49
N THR A 32 15.74 10.68 -33.97
CA THR A 32 15.77 9.56 -33.06
C THR A 32 14.97 10.02 -31.85
N ASN A 33 13.71 9.60 -31.78
CA ASN A 33 13.01 9.44 -30.53
C ASN A 33 13.92 8.54 -29.70
N GLN A 34 14.81 9.14 -28.90
CA GLN A 34 15.35 8.46 -27.74
C GLN A 34 14.10 8.13 -26.93
N GLU A 35 13.67 6.87 -27.00
CA GLU A 35 12.89 6.27 -25.93
C GLU A 35 13.61 6.64 -24.64
N LEU A 36 13.07 7.65 -23.94
CA LEU A 36 13.37 7.87 -22.54
C LEU A 36 12.99 6.56 -21.87
N LYS A 37 13.97 5.67 -21.68
CA LYS A 37 13.82 4.53 -20.79
C LYS A 37 13.24 5.10 -19.50
N PRO A 38 12.07 4.63 -19.03
CA PRO A 38 11.47 5.16 -17.83
C PRO A 38 12.50 5.05 -16.72
N GLN A 39 12.95 6.21 -16.19
CA GLN A 39 13.82 6.20 -15.04
C GLN A 39 13.02 5.66 -13.86
N PRO A 40 13.52 4.65 -13.13
CA PRO A 40 12.80 4.10 -12.00
C PRO A 40 12.65 5.20 -10.93
N ARG A 41 11.39 5.58 -10.66
CA ARG A 41 11.03 6.55 -9.61
C ARG A 41 10.86 5.89 -8.24
N THR A 42 10.79 4.57 -8.22
CA THR A 42 10.74 3.77 -7.00
C THR A 42 11.68 2.59 -7.08
N LEU A 43 12.40 2.36 -5.99
CA LEU A 43 13.12 1.13 -5.73
C LEU A 43 12.89 0.75 -4.27
N ILE A 44 12.30 -0.42 -4.03
CA ILE A 44 12.16 -0.96 -2.68
C ILE A 44 13.21 -2.05 -2.51
N LEU A 45 14.18 -1.82 -1.62
CA LEU A 45 15.23 -2.78 -1.31
C LEU A 45 14.72 -3.83 -0.34
N THR A 46 14.20 -3.39 0.79
CA THR A 46 13.61 -4.28 1.80
C THR A 46 12.20 -3.84 2.15
N ALA A 47 11.35 -4.80 2.48
CA ALA A 47 9.98 -4.56 2.92
C ALA A 47 9.56 -5.53 4.02
N SER A 48 8.85 -5.02 5.02
CA SER A 48 8.00 -5.81 5.91
C SER A 48 6.60 -5.20 5.94
N GLY A 49 5.58 -6.03 5.86
CA GLY A 49 4.21 -5.70 6.19
C GLY A 49 3.75 -6.62 7.30
N ASP A 50 2.97 -6.08 8.21
CA ASP A 50 2.37 -6.78 9.35
C ASP A 50 0.88 -6.43 9.38
N LEU A 51 0.03 -7.44 9.56
CA LEU A 51 -1.40 -7.27 9.70
C LEU A 51 -1.84 -7.93 11.01
N ASP A 52 -2.44 -7.11 11.87
CA ASP A 52 -3.18 -7.58 13.03
C ASP A 52 -4.63 -7.11 12.95
N GLY A 53 -5.48 -7.63 13.82
CA GLY A 53 -6.87 -7.20 13.86
C GLY A 53 -7.66 -7.73 15.03
N THR A 54 -8.91 -7.27 15.07
CA THR A 54 -9.95 -7.76 15.95
C THR A 54 -11.17 -8.14 15.12
N PHE A 55 -11.94 -9.10 15.63
CA PHE A 55 -13.15 -9.55 14.99
C PHE A 55 -14.23 -9.70 16.06
N VAL A 56 -15.36 -9.05 15.86
CA VAL A 56 -16.52 -9.14 16.75
C VAL A 56 -17.66 -9.75 15.96
N PRO A 57 -18.11 -10.99 16.29
CA PRO A 57 -19.28 -11.60 15.67
C PRO A 57 -20.53 -10.71 15.74
N TYR A 58 -21.43 -10.85 14.77
CA TYR A 58 -22.74 -10.19 14.81
C TYR A 58 -23.72 -10.95 15.72
N TYR A 59 -24.48 -10.22 16.53
CA TYR A 59 -25.54 -10.76 17.39
C TYR A 59 -26.88 -10.06 17.09
N GLU A 60 -27.93 -10.84 16.83
CA GLU A 60 -29.23 -10.31 16.40
C GLU A 60 -30.14 -9.87 17.56
N LYS A 61 -29.78 -10.15 18.83
CA LYS A 61 -30.64 -9.78 19.96
C LYS A 61 -30.81 -8.26 20.08
N ALA A 62 -32.06 -7.84 19.93
CA ALA A 62 -32.52 -6.47 19.77
C ALA A 62 -32.21 -5.48 20.92
N ASP A 63 -31.67 -5.88 22.07
CA ASP A 63 -31.85 -5.09 23.30
C ASP A 63 -30.61 -5.01 24.23
N ILE A 64 -29.41 -4.84 23.71
CA ILE A 64 -28.32 -4.27 24.51
C ILE A 64 -27.98 -2.88 23.94
N PRO A 65 -28.60 -1.81 24.48
CA PRO A 65 -28.27 -0.44 24.08
C PRO A 65 -26.76 -0.19 24.21
N GLY A 66 -26.13 0.20 23.10
CA GLY A 66 -24.71 0.51 23.04
C GLY A 66 -23.77 -0.68 22.76
N LEU A 67 -24.28 -1.89 22.50
CA LEU A 67 -23.44 -3.00 22.08
C LEU A 67 -23.14 -2.92 20.57
N GLU A 68 -21.90 -2.58 20.24
CA GLU A 68 -21.37 -2.66 18.88
C GLU A 68 -21.02 -4.13 18.56
N THR A 69 -21.70 -4.72 17.57
CA THR A 69 -21.45 -6.09 17.11
C THR A 69 -21.33 -6.14 15.60
N GLY A 70 -20.67 -7.17 15.07
CA GLY A 70 -20.43 -7.28 13.65
C GLY A 70 -19.36 -6.31 13.13
N TYR A 71 -18.22 -6.25 13.82
CA TYR A 71 -17.10 -5.38 13.47
C TYR A 71 -15.85 -6.18 13.14
N ILE A 72 -15.04 -5.64 12.23
CA ILE A 72 -13.70 -6.11 11.92
C ILE A 72 -12.82 -4.88 11.95
N ASP A 73 -11.84 -4.86 12.85
CA ASP A 73 -10.82 -3.81 12.88
C ASP A 73 -9.49 -4.43 12.45
N LEU A 74 -8.81 -3.80 11.51
CA LEU A 74 -7.56 -4.26 10.94
C LEU A 74 -6.51 -3.18 11.09
N HIS A 75 -5.35 -3.56 11.60
CA HIS A 75 -4.20 -2.71 11.82
C HIS A 75 -3.08 -3.20 10.93
N TYR A 76 -2.80 -2.45 9.87
CA TYR A 76 -1.70 -2.73 8.95
C TYR A 76 -0.53 -1.81 9.26
N HIS A 77 0.68 -2.37 9.33
CA HIS A 77 1.91 -1.60 9.45
C HIS A 77 2.92 -2.09 8.43
N SER A 78 3.58 -1.15 7.73
CA SER A 78 4.67 -1.47 6.83
C SER A 78 5.90 -0.64 7.09
N PHE A 79 7.05 -1.26 6.88
CA PHE A 79 8.37 -0.63 6.87
C PHE A 79 9.09 -0.98 5.58
N ASN A 80 9.52 0.04 4.84
CA ASN A 80 10.23 -0.12 3.58
C ASN A 80 11.57 0.61 3.63
N THR A 81 12.59 0.06 2.96
CA THR A 81 13.84 0.77 2.66
C THR A 81 14.06 0.90 1.15
N GLY A 82 14.72 1.97 0.74
CA GLY A 82 14.93 2.32 -0.67
C GLY A 82 14.56 3.77 -0.97
N PHE A 83 13.81 4.01 -2.05
CA PHE A 83 13.25 5.34 -2.33
C PHE A 83 11.93 5.24 -3.11
N VAL A 84 11.09 6.26 -2.95
CA VAL A 84 9.85 6.47 -3.71
C VAL A 84 9.75 7.95 -4.07
N ASP A 85 9.53 8.25 -5.35
CA ASP A 85 9.41 9.60 -5.90
C ASP A 85 8.02 9.86 -6.50
N GLY A 86 7.02 10.05 -5.62
CA GLY A 86 5.69 10.52 -6.01
C GLY A 86 4.75 9.45 -6.59
N ASP A 87 5.08 8.17 -6.41
CA ASP A 87 4.31 7.05 -6.93
C ASP A 87 2.92 6.90 -6.29
N HIS A 88 2.07 6.17 -7.00
CA HIS A 88 0.78 5.74 -6.49
C HIS A 88 0.96 4.46 -5.65
N ALA A 89 0.31 4.40 -4.51
CA ALA A 89 0.30 3.21 -3.67
C ALA A 89 -1.13 2.82 -3.30
N TYR A 90 -1.35 1.51 -3.16
CA TYR A 90 -2.62 0.95 -2.76
C TYR A 90 -2.37 -0.12 -1.71
N LEU A 91 -3.06 -0.01 -0.58
CA LEU A 91 -3.19 -1.11 0.37
C LEU A 91 -4.41 -1.93 -0.02
N THR A 92 -4.22 -3.19 -0.35
CA THR A 92 -5.33 -4.12 -0.57
C THR A 92 -5.55 -4.97 0.66
N ILE A 93 -6.78 -5.02 1.15
CA ILE A 93 -7.27 -5.97 2.14
C ILE A 93 -8.19 -6.97 1.43
N GLU A 94 -7.88 -8.24 1.51
CA GLU A 94 -8.72 -9.33 1.04
C GLU A 94 -9.47 -9.93 2.21
N LEU A 95 -10.80 -9.83 2.17
CA LEU A 95 -11.71 -10.45 3.12
C LEU A 95 -11.83 -11.95 2.84
N PRO A 96 -12.16 -12.75 3.86
CA PRO A 96 -12.53 -14.14 3.69
C PRO A 96 -13.69 -14.29 2.69
N ARG A 97 -13.70 -15.40 1.94
CA ARG A 97 -14.73 -15.68 0.92
C ARG A 97 -16.16 -15.67 1.47
N GLU A 98 -16.29 -15.98 2.76
CA GLU A 98 -17.55 -16.01 3.51
C GLU A 98 -18.22 -14.63 3.53
N PHE A 99 -17.45 -13.55 3.41
CA PHE A 99 -17.94 -12.17 3.36
C PHE A 99 -18.35 -11.71 1.95
N SER A 100 -18.21 -12.55 0.92
CA SER A 100 -18.46 -12.16 -0.47
C SER A 100 -19.88 -11.68 -0.75
N THR A 101 -20.88 -12.18 -0.03
CA THR A 101 -22.30 -11.76 -0.16
C THR A 101 -22.54 -10.39 0.47
N LEU A 102 -21.91 -10.09 1.60
CA LEU A 102 -21.93 -8.77 2.22
C LEU A 102 -21.18 -7.76 1.37
N ALA A 103 -19.97 -8.10 0.90
CA ALA A 103 -19.12 -7.19 0.15
C ALA A 103 -19.69 -6.76 -1.22
N LYS A 104 -20.67 -7.51 -1.74
CA LYS A 104 -21.43 -7.15 -2.95
C LYS A 104 -22.52 -6.10 -2.72
N GLN A 105 -22.91 -5.84 -1.47
CA GLN A 105 -23.94 -4.84 -1.19
C GLN A 105 -23.37 -3.43 -1.36
N ALA A 106 -24.15 -2.53 -1.97
CA ALA A 106 -23.72 -1.15 -2.19
C ALA A 106 -23.35 -0.44 -0.87
N SER A 107 -24.12 -0.71 0.19
CA SER A 107 -23.88 -0.14 1.53
C SER A 107 -22.63 -0.69 2.21
N PHE A 108 -22.02 -1.78 1.72
CA PHE A 108 -20.84 -2.36 2.36
C PHE A 108 -19.69 -1.35 2.42
N LYS A 109 -19.44 -0.66 1.31
CA LYS A 109 -18.40 0.36 1.20
C LYS A 109 -18.64 1.53 2.17
N GLU A 110 -19.89 1.93 2.36
CA GLU A 110 -20.27 3.00 3.31
C GLU A 110 -20.02 2.64 4.77
N ASN A 111 -19.90 1.34 5.08
CA ASN A 111 -19.62 0.82 6.41
C ASN A 111 -18.12 0.55 6.66
N ILE A 112 -17.26 1.02 5.76
CA ILE A 112 -15.81 0.99 5.93
C ILE A 112 -15.35 2.38 6.34
N SER A 113 -14.57 2.46 7.42
CA SER A 113 -13.93 3.68 7.87
C SER A 113 -12.48 3.40 8.28
N GLY A 114 -11.69 4.45 8.48
CA GLY A 114 -10.31 4.25 8.93
C GLY A 114 -9.42 5.48 8.85
N THR A 115 -8.19 5.30 9.31
CA THR A 115 -7.14 6.30 9.27
C THR A 115 -5.87 5.70 8.73
N MET A 116 -5.03 6.53 8.11
CA MET A 116 -3.75 6.14 7.57
C MET A 116 -2.70 7.14 8.00
N GLN A 117 -1.63 6.68 8.64
CA GLN A 117 -0.46 7.47 8.94
C GLN A 117 0.67 7.08 7.99
N ARG A 118 1.32 8.09 7.43
CA ARG A 118 2.53 7.93 6.63
C ARG A 118 3.67 8.64 7.33
N LYS A 119 4.80 7.95 7.50
CA LYS A 119 6.06 8.57 7.93
C LYS A 119 7.01 8.68 6.76
N GLY A 120 7.68 9.82 6.65
CA GLY A 120 8.63 10.07 5.57
C GLY A 120 9.36 11.39 5.76
N LEU A 121 10.11 11.79 4.72
CA LEU A 121 11.04 12.92 4.80
C LEU A 121 10.36 14.27 5.08
N LEU A 122 9.09 14.40 4.72
CA LEU A 122 8.26 15.60 4.92
C LEU A 122 7.46 15.59 6.23
N GLY A 123 7.85 14.72 7.17
CA GLY A 123 7.18 14.51 8.45
C GLY A 123 6.01 13.53 8.38
N ASP A 124 5.56 13.15 9.57
CA ASP A 124 4.42 12.26 9.78
C ASP A 124 3.12 12.97 9.41
N ARG A 125 2.29 12.29 8.62
CA ARG A 125 0.98 12.81 8.22
C ARG A 125 -0.08 11.73 8.38
N THR A 126 -1.17 12.11 9.03
CA THR A 126 -2.35 11.26 9.19
C THR A 126 -3.45 11.74 8.24
N PHE A 127 -4.10 10.79 7.59
CA PHE A 127 -5.18 10.99 6.65
C PHE A 127 -6.38 10.15 7.10
N THR A 128 -7.57 10.73 7.04
CA THR A 128 -8.81 9.96 7.18
C THR A 128 -9.09 9.28 5.85
N ILE A 129 -9.38 7.99 5.88
CA ILE A 129 -9.75 7.23 4.68
C ILE A 129 -11.19 7.64 4.31
N THR A 130 -11.36 8.23 3.14
CA THR A 130 -12.68 8.63 2.63
C THR A 130 -13.23 7.61 1.64
N GLN A 131 -14.51 7.74 1.32
CA GLN A 131 -15.16 6.86 0.34
C GLN A 131 -14.51 6.97 -1.06
N ASP A 132 -13.92 8.10 -1.42
CA ASP A 132 -13.24 8.28 -2.71
C ASP A 132 -11.88 7.56 -2.75
N ASP A 133 -11.32 7.25 -1.58
CA ASP A 133 -10.07 6.49 -1.46
C ASP A 133 -10.31 4.97 -1.51
N LEU A 134 -11.57 4.53 -1.38
CA LEU A 134 -11.94 3.13 -1.28
C LEU A 134 -12.50 2.59 -2.59
N THR A 135 -11.97 1.45 -3.03
CA THR A 135 -12.57 0.64 -4.09
C THR A 135 -12.85 -0.76 -3.55
N VAL A 136 -14.10 -1.19 -3.60
CA VAL A 136 -14.48 -2.56 -3.22
C VAL A 136 -14.76 -3.35 -4.50
N SER A 137 -14.15 -4.52 -4.62
CA SER A 137 -14.29 -5.41 -5.78
C SER A 137 -14.36 -6.85 -5.31
N GLY A 138 -15.59 -7.37 -5.16
CA GLY A 138 -15.80 -8.66 -4.49
C GLY A 138 -15.36 -8.57 -3.03
N THR A 139 -14.53 -9.50 -2.57
CA THR A 139 -13.97 -9.50 -1.21
C THR A 139 -12.74 -8.62 -1.04
N ARG A 140 -12.27 -7.96 -2.10
CA ARG A 140 -11.09 -7.09 -2.04
C ARG A 140 -11.49 -5.64 -1.80
N ILE A 141 -10.91 -5.05 -0.76
CA ILE A 141 -10.95 -3.62 -0.48
C ILE A 141 -9.59 -3.06 -0.89
N ALA A 142 -9.55 -2.12 -1.82
CA ALA A 142 -8.36 -1.36 -2.15
C ALA A 142 -8.49 0.05 -1.56
N VAL A 143 -7.53 0.41 -0.71
CA VAL A 143 -7.39 1.73 -0.11
C VAL A 143 -6.28 2.46 -0.85
N LYS A 144 -6.64 3.58 -1.48
CA LYS A 144 -5.68 4.47 -2.13
C LYS A 144 -4.87 5.20 -1.07
N ILE A 145 -3.56 5.19 -1.26
CA ILE A 145 -2.62 5.87 -0.38
C ILE A 145 -2.25 7.20 -1.02
N PRO A 146 -2.23 8.31 -0.26
CA PRO A 146 -1.71 9.58 -0.75
C PRO A 146 -0.30 9.43 -1.29
N ARG A 147 0.06 10.21 -2.31
CA ARG A 147 1.38 10.14 -2.94
C ARG A 147 2.50 10.29 -1.91
N GLU A 148 3.49 9.42 -2.03
CA GLU A 148 4.61 9.36 -1.09
C GLU A 148 5.89 9.93 -1.72
N LEU A 149 6.69 10.60 -0.90
CA LEU A 149 8.06 10.97 -1.23
C LEU A 149 8.94 10.64 -0.02
N TRP A 150 9.89 9.73 -0.20
CA TRP A 150 10.86 9.35 0.81
C TRP A 150 12.11 8.71 0.20
N ILE A 151 13.22 8.83 0.93
CA ILE A 151 14.52 8.25 0.61
C ILE A 151 15.01 7.56 1.89
N ILE A 152 15.71 6.45 1.76
CA ILE A 152 16.19 5.57 2.84
C ILE A 152 15.07 4.74 3.46
N SER A 153 14.03 5.35 4.01
CA SER A 153 12.92 4.63 4.64
C SER A 153 11.55 5.27 4.43
N GLY A 154 10.52 4.41 4.39
CA GLY A 154 9.13 4.83 4.35
C GLY A 154 8.26 3.89 5.17
N GLU A 155 7.35 4.47 5.96
CA GLU A 155 6.42 3.71 6.79
C GLU A 155 4.98 4.12 6.48
N ILE A 156 4.10 3.12 6.47
CA ILE A 156 2.65 3.30 6.37
C ILE A 156 2.00 2.49 7.46
N MET A 157 1.13 3.14 8.23
CA MET A 157 0.23 2.52 9.19
C MET A 157 -1.19 2.80 8.72
N ALA A 158 -2.05 1.80 8.69
CA ALA A 158 -3.44 1.95 8.30
C ALA A 158 -4.34 1.17 9.26
N ASP A 159 -5.28 1.88 9.86
CA ASP A 159 -6.32 1.33 10.72
C ASP A 159 -7.63 1.34 9.91
N ILE A 160 -8.22 0.18 9.69
CA ILE A 160 -9.43 0.01 8.88
C ILE A 160 -10.48 -0.70 9.74
N SER A 161 -11.64 -0.07 9.90
CA SER A 161 -12.80 -0.64 10.58
C SER A 161 -13.92 -0.94 9.60
N ILE A 162 -14.51 -2.12 9.69
CA ILE A 162 -15.59 -2.60 8.82
C ILE A 162 -16.78 -3.00 9.70
N ASN A 163 -17.86 -2.22 9.65
CA ASN A 163 -19.12 -2.54 10.32
C ASN A 163 -20.00 -3.43 9.42
N TYR A 164 -19.65 -4.71 9.35
CA TYR A 164 -20.43 -5.68 8.57
C TYR A 164 -21.78 -6.00 9.23
N GLY A 165 -21.93 -5.80 10.54
CA GLY A 165 -23.16 -5.97 11.29
C GLY A 165 -24.28 -5.03 10.82
N ASN A 166 -23.96 -3.78 10.50
CA ASN A 166 -24.93 -2.84 9.94
C ASN A 166 -25.41 -3.28 8.53
N VAL A 167 -24.52 -3.86 7.72
CA VAL A 167 -24.88 -4.42 6.42
C VAL A 167 -25.81 -5.63 6.61
N GLN A 168 -25.47 -6.52 7.54
CA GLN A 168 -26.26 -7.71 7.87
C GLN A 168 -27.64 -7.37 8.49
N LYS A 169 -27.75 -6.26 9.23
CA LYS A 169 -29.03 -5.77 9.73
C LYS A 169 -29.94 -5.27 8.60
N ASN A 170 -29.37 -4.57 7.61
CA ASN A 170 -30.13 -4.01 6.49
C ASN A 170 -30.47 -5.05 5.42
N TYR A 171 -29.64 -6.09 5.31
CA TYR A 171 -29.85 -7.23 4.41
C TYR A 171 -29.67 -8.49 5.25
N PRO A 172 -30.73 -9.28 5.53
CA PRO A 172 -30.70 -10.43 6.45
C PRO A 172 -29.90 -11.62 5.89
N ILE A 173 -28.62 -11.36 5.64
CA ILE A 173 -27.62 -12.26 5.08
C ILE A 173 -26.95 -12.92 6.27
N ARG A 174 -27.17 -14.22 6.42
CA ARG A 174 -26.50 -15.01 7.47
C ARG A 174 -25.12 -15.38 6.98
N LEU A 175 -24.09 -14.81 7.61
CA LEU A 175 -22.70 -15.23 7.39
C LEU A 175 -22.48 -16.66 7.91
N VAL A 176 -21.40 -17.28 7.44
CA VAL A 176 -21.06 -18.67 7.76
C VAL A 176 -20.86 -18.86 9.27
N GLN A 177 -21.54 -19.89 9.79
CA GLN A 177 -21.30 -20.46 11.11
C GLN A 177 -20.27 -21.59 11.00
N ASN A 178 -19.40 -21.73 12.01
CA ASN A 178 -18.50 -22.86 12.20
C ASN A 178 -17.40 -23.06 11.13
N ASN A 179 -16.72 -21.98 10.75
CA ASN A 179 -15.43 -22.09 10.07
C ASN A 179 -14.37 -22.65 11.05
N SER A 180 -13.97 -23.90 10.86
CA SER A 180 -13.08 -24.65 11.77
C SER A 180 -11.73 -23.99 12.02
N GLU A 181 -11.25 -23.16 11.08
CA GLU A 181 -9.95 -22.51 11.15
C GLU A 181 -10.08 -21.02 11.48
N GLY A 182 -11.29 -20.47 11.56
CA GLY A 182 -11.51 -19.03 11.68
C GLY A 182 -11.32 -18.27 10.36
N PHE A 183 -11.48 -16.95 10.41
CA PHE A 183 -11.55 -16.11 9.21
C PHE A 183 -10.18 -15.55 8.82
N LEU A 184 -9.72 -15.86 7.61
CA LEU A 184 -8.41 -15.42 7.10
C LEU A 184 -8.52 -14.12 6.31
N PHE A 185 -7.81 -13.10 6.78
CA PHE A 185 -7.65 -11.80 6.15
C PHE A 185 -6.25 -11.69 5.57
N LYS A 186 -6.12 -11.01 4.43
CA LYS A 186 -4.81 -10.81 3.79
C LYS A 186 -4.62 -9.35 3.44
N SER A 187 -3.46 -8.81 3.74
CA SER A 187 -3.04 -7.47 3.31
C SER A 187 -1.97 -7.56 2.25
N ALA A 188 -1.92 -6.56 1.37
CA ALA A 188 -0.77 -6.32 0.52
C ALA A 188 -0.69 -4.84 0.16
N LEU A 189 0.44 -4.21 0.45
CA LEU A 189 0.76 -2.89 -0.05
C LEU A 189 1.49 -3.00 -1.38
N ARG A 190 0.92 -2.39 -2.41
CA ARG A 190 1.45 -2.39 -3.78
C ARG A 190 1.75 -0.95 -4.20
N ARG A 191 2.93 -0.75 -4.78
CA ARG A 191 3.36 0.53 -5.34
C ARG A 191 3.42 0.43 -6.86
N SER A 192 2.94 1.46 -7.53
CA SER A 192 3.05 1.60 -8.97
C SER A 192 3.35 3.04 -9.36
N MET A 193 4.22 3.19 -10.35
CA MET A 193 4.64 4.48 -10.91
C MET A 193 3.51 5.14 -11.72
N ALA A 194 2.65 4.33 -12.33
CA ALA A 194 1.44 4.77 -13.04
C ALA A 194 0.38 3.65 -13.03
N PRO A 195 -0.91 3.94 -13.28
CA PRO A 195 -1.96 2.91 -13.33
C PRO A 195 -1.69 1.73 -14.28
N TRP A 196 -0.84 1.93 -15.30
CA TRP A 196 -0.45 0.93 -16.30
C TRP A 196 0.93 0.31 -16.07
N ASP A 197 1.70 0.79 -15.09
CA ASP A 197 3.04 0.28 -14.82
C ASP A 197 3.02 -1.02 -14.01
N PRO A 198 4.02 -1.90 -14.20
CA PRO A 198 4.18 -3.08 -13.35
C PRO A 198 4.30 -2.70 -11.88
N ILE A 199 3.65 -3.52 -11.03
CA ILE A 199 3.78 -3.43 -9.58
C ILE A 199 5.26 -3.52 -9.20
N GLN A 200 5.73 -2.57 -8.40
CA GLN A 200 7.09 -2.58 -7.87
C GLN A 200 7.16 -3.58 -6.71
N TYR A 201 8.00 -4.60 -6.87
CA TYR A 201 8.24 -5.61 -5.85
C TYR A 201 9.53 -5.29 -5.08
N PRO A 202 9.54 -5.50 -3.74
CA PRO A 202 10.76 -5.40 -2.96
C PRO A 202 11.78 -6.46 -3.40
N LEU A 203 13.07 -6.14 -3.34
CA LEU A 203 14.13 -7.13 -3.60
C LEU A 203 14.19 -8.19 -2.48
N ILE A 204 13.94 -7.79 -1.23
CA ILE A 204 13.96 -8.65 -0.05
C ILE A 204 12.71 -8.39 0.81
N GLY A 205 12.05 -9.46 1.24
CA GLY A 205 10.86 -9.39 2.09
C GLY A 205 9.58 -9.11 1.30
N THR A 206 8.53 -8.69 2.00
CA THR A 206 7.20 -8.45 1.42
C THR A 206 6.44 -7.42 2.24
N ASN A 207 5.61 -6.61 1.57
CA ASN A 207 4.63 -5.76 2.23
C ASN A 207 3.24 -6.43 2.34
N SER A 208 3.21 -7.75 2.44
CA SER A 208 1.97 -8.52 2.51
C SER A 208 2.00 -9.38 3.75
N ASP A 209 0.87 -9.51 4.40
CA ASP A 209 0.73 -10.37 5.57
C ASP A 209 -0.68 -10.96 5.66
N THR A 210 -0.86 -11.93 6.54
CA THR A 210 -2.15 -12.59 6.76
C THR A 210 -2.47 -12.65 8.24
N TRP A 211 -3.70 -12.29 8.57
CA TRP A 211 -4.22 -12.38 9.92
C TRP A 211 -5.39 -13.36 9.97
N GLN A 212 -5.39 -14.26 10.93
CA GLN A 212 -6.46 -15.22 11.13
C GLN A 212 -7.22 -14.91 12.41
N SER A 213 -8.51 -14.62 12.26
CA SER A 213 -9.39 -14.35 13.39
C SER A 213 -9.49 -15.58 14.30
N PRO A 214 -9.49 -15.40 15.64
CA PRO A 214 -9.72 -16.49 16.58
C PRO A 214 -11.18 -16.97 16.59
N TYR A 215 -12.09 -16.23 15.94
CA TYR A 215 -13.51 -16.58 15.87
C TYR A 215 -13.80 -17.51 14.70
N THR A 216 -14.53 -18.58 15.01
CA THR A 216 -14.99 -19.58 14.04
C THR A 216 -16.40 -19.31 13.53
N THR A 217 -17.09 -18.31 14.07
CA THR A 217 -18.39 -17.87 13.57
C THR A 217 -18.46 -16.36 13.48
N ALA A 218 -19.08 -15.87 12.41
CA ALA A 218 -19.33 -14.44 12.20
C ALA A 218 -20.72 -14.02 12.68
N TYR A 219 -21.54 -14.97 13.10
CA TYR A 219 -22.94 -14.76 13.46
C TYR A 219 -23.36 -15.67 14.63
N TRP A 220 -24.07 -15.08 15.60
CA TRP A 220 -24.71 -15.80 16.70
C TRP A 220 -26.20 -15.44 16.76
N GLU A 221 -27.01 -16.46 17.02
CA GLU A 221 -28.46 -16.34 17.28
C GLU A 221 -28.75 -15.91 18.73
#